data_AF-A0A954UIL5-F1
#
_entry.id   AF-A0A954UIL5-F1
#
_cell.length_a   1.000
_cell.length_b   1.000
_cell.length_c   1.000
_cell.angle_alpha   90.00
_cell.angle_beta   90.00
_cell.angle_gamma   90.00
#
_symmetry.space_group_name_H-M   'P 1'
#
loop_
_entity.id
_entity.type
_entity.pdbx_description
1 polymer ?
#
loop_
_entity_poly.entity_id
_entity_poly.type
_entity_poly.pdbx_seq_one_letter_code
_entity_poly.pdbx_strand_id
1 'polypeptide(L)'
;MTTPASQSAYQRLGSWVSRHWLLVIAAWLVIVVLTKVYAPRWDDVTYDGDLAYMPANLSSVRAEELMERAFPDRRSKSEMVIVAARESGALTVTDLKAIDRVAARLQNRLGISRYAAAEALEARASAAAHEDVAQEVRAQAAIAREQAVHAWDEAIRLDDHLGAALNNRAFYSRQFQPDWDWQADAQLAKDY
;
A
#
# COMPACT_ATOMS: atom_id res chain seq x y z
N MET A 1 -6.14 0.17 61.82
CA MET A 1 -4.97 1.07 61.83
C MET A 1 -4.54 1.28 60.38
N THR A 2 -4.97 2.34 59.73
CA THR A 2 -4.61 2.68 58.34
C THR A 2 -4.02 4.09 58.34
N THR A 3 -2.78 4.19 57.88
CA THR A 3 -1.95 5.40 57.83
C THR A 3 -2.55 6.47 56.90
N PRO A 4 -2.87 7.70 57.37
CA PRO A 4 -3.47 8.75 56.55
C PRO A 4 -2.42 9.72 55.95
N ALA A 5 -1.20 9.26 55.69
CA ALA A 5 -0.13 10.15 55.20
C ALA A 5 -0.28 10.55 53.72
N SER A 6 -0.92 9.70 52.90
CA SER A 6 -0.99 9.89 51.44
C SER A 6 -1.95 11.00 50.99
N GLN A 7 -3.08 11.21 51.69
CA GLN A 7 -4.07 12.23 51.30
C GLN A 7 -3.50 13.65 51.36
N SER A 8 -2.66 13.95 52.34
CA SER A 8 -2.07 15.29 52.53
C SER A 8 -1.08 15.66 51.40
N ALA A 9 -0.35 14.68 50.85
CA ALA A 9 0.60 14.92 49.77
C ALA A 9 -0.12 15.23 48.44
N TYR A 10 -1.16 14.46 48.10
CA TYR A 10 -1.96 14.69 46.89
C TYR A 10 -2.75 16.01 46.95
N GLN A 11 -3.28 16.40 48.12
CA GLN A 11 -3.97 17.69 48.30
C GLN A 11 -3.02 18.89 48.16
N ARG A 12 -1.79 18.79 48.68
CA ARG A 12 -0.75 19.81 48.52
C ARG A 12 -0.25 19.92 47.07
N LEU A 13 -0.10 18.79 46.37
CA LEU A 13 0.23 18.78 44.94
C LEU A 13 -0.90 19.42 44.11
N GLY A 14 -2.15 19.05 44.38
CA GLY A 14 -3.32 19.55 43.65
C GLY A 14 -3.53 21.06 43.82
N SER A 15 -3.37 21.58 45.03
CA SER A 15 -3.47 23.02 45.31
C SER A 15 -2.31 23.83 44.72
N TRP A 16 -1.12 23.24 44.60
CA TRP A 16 0.03 23.88 43.96
C TRP A 16 -0.14 23.94 42.43
N VAL A 17 -0.60 22.84 41.83
CA VAL A 17 -0.90 22.74 40.40
C VAL A 17 -2.02 23.71 40.01
N SER A 18 -3.10 23.82 40.79
CA SER A 18 -4.19 24.76 40.49
C SER A 18 -3.76 26.22 40.60
N ARG A 19 -2.88 26.54 41.56
CA ARG A 19 -2.37 27.91 41.75
C ARG A 19 -1.36 28.34 40.70
N HIS A 20 -0.63 27.40 40.09
CA HIS A 20 0.38 27.65 39.07
C HIS A 20 0.05 26.96 37.73
N TRP A 21 -1.22 26.85 37.38
CA TRP A 21 -1.68 26.07 36.23
C TRP A 21 -1.00 26.48 34.91
N LEU A 22 -0.72 27.78 34.71
CA LEU A 22 0.04 28.27 33.55
C LEU A 22 1.48 27.74 33.49
N LEU A 23 2.17 27.64 34.64
CA LEU A 23 3.53 27.08 34.68
C LEU A 23 3.52 25.58 34.39
N VAL A 24 2.48 24.87 34.84
CA VAL A 24 2.34 23.43 34.56
C VAL A 24 2.11 23.20 33.07
N ILE A 25 1.25 24.01 32.43
CA ILE A 25 1.05 23.96 30.97
C ILE A 25 2.35 24.32 30.25
N ALA A 26 3.05 25.39 30.65
CA ALA A 26 4.31 25.78 30.04
C ALA A 26 5.38 24.67 30.18
N ALA A 27 5.47 24.03 31.35
CA ALA A 27 6.37 22.90 31.56
C ALA A 27 6.03 21.71 30.66
N TRP A 28 4.75 21.36 30.50
CA TRP A 28 4.32 20.31 29.58
C TRP A 28 4.61 20.65 28.12
N LEU A 29 4.39 21.90 27.70
CA LEU A 29 4.74 22.35 26.35
C LEU A 29 6.25 22.24 26.11
N VAL A 30 7.06 22.65 27.09
CA VAL A 30 8.53 22.49 27.03
C VAL A 30 8.90 21.01 26.91
N ILE A 31 8.28 20.12 27.69
CA ILE A 31 8.52 18.66 27.59
C ILE A 31 8.15 18.15 26.19
N VAL A 32 7.01 18.55 25.62
CA VAL A 32 6.61 18.13 24.26
C VAL A 32 7.60 18.61 23.21
N VAL A 33 8.04 19.88 23.30
CA VAL A 33 9.03 20.45 22.37
C VAL A 33 10.37 19.73 22.51
N LEU A 34 10.83 19.49 23.74
CA LEU A 34 12.07 18.75 23.98
C LEU A 34 11.98 17.33 23.45
N THR A 35 10.90 16.60 23.73
CA THR A 35 10.69 15.26 23.17
C THR A 35 10.68 15.29 21.65
N LYS A 36 10.05 16.28 21.02
CA LYS A 36 10.05 16.39 19.54
C LYS A 36 11.44 16.68 18.96
N VAL A 37 12.28 17.44 19.67
CA VAL A 37 13.63 17.81 19.20
C VAL A 37 14.62 16.67 19.44
N TYR A 38 14.51 15.97 20.56
CA TYR A 38 15.48 14.96 20.99
C TYR A 38 15.07 13.53 20.64
N ALA A 39 13.78 13.24 20.43
CA ALA A 39 13.37 11.92 19.98
C ALA A 39 13.78 11.72 18.52
N PRO A 40 14.46 10.60 18.18
CA PRO A 40 14.68 10.23 16.79
C PRO A 40 13.33 10.06 16.09
N ARG A 41 13.29 10.30 14.78
CA ARG A 41 12.07 10.08 14.01
C ARG A 41 11.70 8.60 14.15
N TRP A 42 10.41 8.29 14.29
CA TRP A 42 9.94 6.90 14.33
C TRP A 42 10.48 6.10 13.13
N ASP A 43 10.52 6.74 11.96
CA ASP A 43 11.11 6.23 10.71
C ASP A 43 12.57 5.73 10.85
N ASP A 44 13.36 6.27 11.79
CA ASP A 44 14.77 5.88 12.01
C ASP A 44 14.90 4.62 12.89
N VAL A 45 13.83 4.21 13.58
CA VAL A 45 13.84 3.13 14.59
C VAL A 45 13.02 1.92 14.14
N THR A 46 11.96 2.12 13.35
CA THR A 46 11.19 1.03 12.75
C THR A 46 11.73 0.68 11.37
N TYR A 47 12.52 -0.39 11.34
CA TYR A 47 12.98 -1.05 10.13
C TYR A 47 11.84 -1.90 9.54
N ASP A 48 11.03 -1.31 8.66
CA ASP A 48 9.93 -2.01 7.97
C ASP A 48 10.45 -2.90 6.82
N GLY A 49 10.95 -4.09 7.18
CA GLY A 49 11.32 -5.14 6.23
C GLY A 49 11.70 -6.44 6.94
N ASP A 50 11.30 -7.59 6.38
CA ASP A 50 11.63 -8.92 6.95
C ASP A 50 13.15 -9.16 7.05
N LEU A 51 13.94 -8.42 6.27
CA LEU A 51 15.41 -8.45 6.24
C LEU A 51 16.04 -7.23 6.91
N ALA A 52 15.26 -6.22 7.29
CA ALA A 52 15.78 -4.97 7.83
C ALA A 52 16.33 -5.13 9.27
N TYR A 53 16.04 -6.26 9.92
CA TYR A 53 16.66 -6.69 11.18
C TYR A 53 17.93 -7.53 10.98
N MET A 54 18.32 -7.82 9.74
CA MET A 54 19.47 -8.69 9.47
C MET A 54 20.78 -7.91 9.29
N PRO A 55 21.93 -8.51 9.67
CA PRO A 55 23.24 -7.92 9.43
C PRO A 55 23.46 -7.57 7.95
N ALA A 56 23.92 -6.35 7.67
CA ALA A 56 24.14 -5.84 6.31
C ALA A 56 25.16 -6.65 5.48
N ASN A 57 25.92 -7.55 6.10
CA ASN A 57 26.88 -8.43 5.42
C ASN A 57 26.25 -9.70 4.83
N LEU A 58 24.95 -9.95 5.04
CA LEU A 58 24.28 -11.10 4.46
C LEU A 58 24.02 -10.91 2.97
N SER A 59 24.18 -11.99 2.21
CA SER A 59 23.89 -12.03 0.77
C SER A 59 22.44 -11.64 0.45
N SER A 60 21.50 -11.96 1.34
CA SER A 60 20.09 -11.61 1.18
C SER A 60 19.84 -10.10 1.23
N VAL A 61 20.47 -9.37 2.16
CA VAL A 61 20.35 -7.91 2.26
C VAL A 61 20.96 -7.24 1.03
N ARG A 62 22.12 -7.72 0.58
CA ARG A 62 22.77 -7.20 -0.62
C ARG A 62 21.96 -7.47 -1.90
N ALA A 63 21.27 -8.61 -1.96
CA ALA A 63 20.38 -8.94 -3.06
C ALA A 63 19.15 -8.02 -3.07
N GLU A 64 18.57 -7.73 -1.91
CA GLU A 64 17.46 -6.77 -1.76
C GLU A 64 17.86 -5.37 -2.23
N GLU A 65 19.01 -4.84 -1.79
CA GLU A 65 19.48 -3.52 -2.24
C GLU A 65 19.77 -3.48 -3.76
N LEU A 66 20.26 -4.58 -4.34
CA LEU A 66 20.47 -4.66 -5.79
C LEU A 66 19.14 -4.70 -6.54
N MET A 67 18.16 -5.42 -6.01
CA MET A 67 16.81 -5.50 -6.57
C MET A 67 16.11 -4.13 -6.53
N GLU A 68 16.18 -3.43 -5.39
CA GLU A 68 15.59 -2.10 -5.23
C GLU A 68 16.24 -1.05 -6.13
N ARG A 69 17.55 -1.14 -6.35
CA ARG A 69 18.27 -0.28 -7.31
C ARG A 69 17.94 -0.60 -8.77
N ALA A 70 17.79 -1.88 -9.11
CA ALA A 70 17.54 -2.31 -10.49
C ALA A 70 16.08 -2.13 -10.91
N PHE A 71 15.14 -2.21 -9.97
CA PHE A 71 13.70 -2.15 -10.22
C PHE A 71 12.98 -1.19 -9.25
N PRO A 72 13.32 0.12 -9.26
CA PRO A 72 12.79 1.09 -8.30
C PRO A 72 11.26 1.21 -8.35
N ASP A 73 10.66 0.97 -9.51
CA ASP A 73 9.22 1.07 -9.73
C ASP A 73 8.46 -0.25 -9.45
N ARG A 74 9.16 -1.37 -9.20
CA ARG A 74 8.53 -2.66 -8.89
C ARG A 74 8.63 -3.01 -7.40
N ARG A 75 7.80 -2.36 -6.59
CA ARG A 75 7.64 -2.65 -5.15
C ARG A 75 6.80 -3.90 -4.82
N SER A 76 6.59 -4.82 -5.76
CA SER A 76 5.80 -6.01 -5.47
C SER A 76 6.68 -7.06 -4.78
N LYS A 77 6.46 -7.29 -3.48
CA LYS A 77 7.17 -8.31 -2.67
C LYS A 77 7.06 -9.75 -3.22
N SER A 78 6.14 -9.97 -4.17
CA SER A 78 6.03 -11.22 -4.92
C SER A 78 5.92 -10.91 -6.42
N GLU A 79 6.77 -11.56 -7.20
CA GLU A 79 6.74 -11.56 -8.66
C GLU A 79 6.65 -13.00 -9.17
N MET A 80 5.88 -13.20 -10.25
CA MET A 80 5.73 -14.51 -10.89
C MET A 80 6.29 -14.43 -12.31
N VAL A 81 7.30 -15.24 -12.60
CA VAL A 81 7.89 -15.35 -13.94
C VAL A 81 7.43 -16.64 -14.59
N ILE A 82 6.84 -16.53 -15.77
CA ILE A 82 6.43 -17.70 -16.57
C ILE A 82 7.40 -17.82 -17.74
N VAL A 83 8.05 -18.97 -17.83
CA VAL A 83 8.95 -19.32 -18.93
C VAL A 83 8.27 -20.37 -19.79
N ALA A 84 8.11 -20.06 -21.08
CA ALA A 84 7.60 -21.00 -22.06
C ALA A 84 8.73 -21.46 -22.97
N ALA A 85 8.82 -22.77 -23.20
CA ALA A 85 9.81 -23.38 -24.06
C ALA A 85 9.16 -24.45 -24.93
N ARG A 86 9.75 -24.68 -26.10
CA ARG A 86 9.38 -25.78 -27.00
C ARG A 86 10.50 -26.81 -26.99
N GLU A 87 10.15 -28.09 -26.99
CA GLU A 87 11.14 -29.19 -26.95
C GLU A 87 12.11 -29.17 -28.13
N SER A 88 11.66 -28.72 -29.30
CA SER A 88 12.51 -28.56 -30.48
C SER A 88 12.18 -27.28 -31.25
N GLY A 89 13.24 -26.52 -31.57
CA GLY A 89 13.16 -25.29 -32.36
C GLY A 89 12.75 -24.05 -31.57
N ALA A 90 12.62 -22.93 -32.30
CA ALA A 90 12.19 -21.65 -31.73
C ALA A 90 10.66 -21.62 -31.50
N LEU A 91 10.22 -20.76 -30.58
CA LEU A 91 8.80 -20.45 -30.38
C LEU A 91 8.19 -19.94 -31.68
N THR A 92 7.01 -20.45 -32.04
CA THR A 92 6.26 -19.91 -33.19
C THR A 92 5.36 -18.76 -32.76
N VAL A 93 4.86 -18.01 -33.75
CA VAL A 93 3.85 -16.97 -33.55
C VAL A 93 2.61 -17.52 -32.80
N THR A 94 2.23 -18.77 -33.06
CA THR A 94 1.11 -19.42 -32.35
C THR A 94 1.42 -19.64 -30.87
N ASP A 95 2.66 -20.02 -30.53
CA ASP A 95 3.06 -20.19 -29.13
C ASP A 95 3.05 -18.84 -28.41
N LEU A 96 3.63 -17.82 -29.04
CA LEU A 96 3.66 -16.46 -28.49
C LEU A 96 2.24 -15.95 -28.20
N LYS A 97 1.30 -16.12 -29.13
CA LYS A 97 -0.12 -15.78 -28.90
C LYS A 97 -0.76 -16.61 -27.79
N ALA A 98 -0.36 -17.87 -27.61
CA ALA A 98 -0.86 -18.68 -26.50
C ALA A 98 -0.32 -18.18 -25.15
N ILE A 99 0.96 -17.81 -25.11
CA ILE A 99 1.63 -17.21 -23.95
C ILE A 99 0.98 -15.87 -23.59
N ASP A 100 0.74 -15.01 -24.58
CA ASP A 100 0.08 -13.71 -24.39
C ASP A 100 -1.32 -13.88 -23.81
N ARG A 101 -2.12 -14.85 -24.29
CA ARG A 101 -3.44 -15.15 -23.72
C ARG A 101 -3.38 -15.63 -22.26
N VAL A 102 -2.37 -16.42 -21.91
CA VAL A 102 -2.16 -16.83 -20.51
C VAL A 102 -1.77 -15.63 -19.66
N ALA A 103 -0.84 -14.81 -20.14
CA ALA A 103 -0.39 -13.61 -19.47
C ALA A 103 -1.54 -12.60 -19.27
N ALA A 104 -2.36 -12.35 -20.30
CA ALA A 104 -3.53 -11.48 -20.23
C ALA A 104 -4.52 -11.91 -19.15
N ARG A 105 -4.81 -13.22 -19.04
CA ARG A 105 -5.69 -13.76 -18.00
C ARG A 105 -5.13 -13.56 -16.60
N LEU A 106 -3.83 -13.73 -16.43
CA LEU A 106 -3.17 -13.53 -15.14
C LEU A 106 -3.13 -12.05 -14.75
N GLN A 107 -2.85 -11.16 -15.70
CA GLN A 107 -2.91 -9.71 -15.50
C GLN A 107 -4.33 -9.26 -15.14
N ASN A 108 -5.35 -9.78 -15.81
CA ASN A 108 -6.74 -9.49 -15.43
C ASN A 108 -7.06 -9.95 -14.01
N ARG A 109 -6.59 -11.13 -13.59
CA ARG A 109 -6.74 -11.63 -12.21
C ARG A 109 -6.01 -10.76 -11.20
N LEU A 110 -4.80 -10.29 -11.54
CA LEU A 110 -4.06 -9.34 -10.72
C LEU A 110 -4.85 -8.05 -10.54
N GLY A 111 -5.42 -7.50 -11.63
CA GLY A 111 -6.25 -6.30 -11.59
C GLY A 111 -7.44 -6.45 -10.64
N ILE A 112 -8.19 -7.55 -10.75
CA ILE A 112 -9.30 -7.87 -9.83
C ILE A 112 -8.83 -7.94 -8.37
N SER A 113 -7.70 -8.61 -8.12
CA SER A 113 -7.16 -8.74 -6.76
C SER A 113 -6.71 -7.41 -6.17
N ARG A 114 -6.07 -6.55 -6.97
CA ARG A 114 -5.59 -5.23 -6.54
C ARG A 114 -6.75 -4.28 -6.28
N TYR A 115 -7.78 -4.33 -7.11
CA TYR A 115 -9.02 -3.59 -6.88
C TYR A 115 -9.71 -4.01 -5.58
N ALA A 116 -9.86 -5.33 -5.35
CA ALA A 116 -10.44 -5.83 -4.10
C ALA A 116 -9.61 -5.43 -2.87
N ALA A 117 -8.28 -5.42 -2.98
CA ALA A 117 -7.39 -4.94 -1.93
C ALA A 117 -7.59 -3.44 -1.65
N ALA A 118 -7.76 -2.62 -2.70
CA ALA A 118 -8.04 -1.21 -2.54
C ALA A 118 -9.36 -0.96 -1.79
N GLU A 119 -10.43 -1.67 -2.15
CA GLU A 119 -11.73 -1.57 -1.48
C GLU A 119 -11.64 -1.97 0.01
N ALA A 120 -10.88 -3.02 0.32
CA ALA A 120 -10.65 -3.43 1.71
C ALA A 120 -9.85 -2.37 2.50
N LEU A 121 -8.85 -1.74 1.87
CA LEU A 121 -8.09 -0.65 2.48
C LEU A 121 -8.97 0.58 2.72
N GLU A 122 -9.84 0.95 1.79
CA GLU A 122 -10.80 2.05 2.00
C GLU A 122 -11.78 1.79 3.13
N ALA A 123 -12.30 0.57 3.23
CA ALA A 123 -13.14 0.17 4.35
C ALA A 123 -12.39 0.31 5.67
N ARG A 124 -11.11 -0.08 5.71
CA ARG A 124 -10.24 0.07 6.88
C ARG A 124 -9.96 1.54 7.20
N ALA A 125 -9.69 2.38 6.21
CA ALA A 125 -9.47 3.80 6.41
C ALA A 125 -10.72 4.49 6.95
N SER A 126 -11.90 4.11 6.46
CA SER A 126 -13.19 4.64 6.92
C SER A 126 -13.50 4.24 8.37
N ALA A 127 -12.95 3.12 8.83
CA ALA A 127 -13.09 2.64 10.21
C ALA A 127 -11.96 3.09 11.15
N ALA A 128 -10.96 3.83 10.65
CA ALA A 128 -9.83 4.26 11.45
C ALA A 128 -10.23 5.32 12.50
N ALA A 129 -9.72 5.17 13.72
CA ALA A 129 -10.03 6.09 14.83
C ALA A 129 -9.32 7.45 14.69
N HIS A 130 -8.21 7.50 13.95
CA HIS A 130 -7.38 8.68 13.79
C HIS A 130 -7.22 9.01 12.29
N GLU A 131 -7.29 10.30 11.98
CA GLU A 131 -7.29 10.80 10.59
C GLU A 131 -5.95 10.63 9.89
N ASP A 132 -4.83 10.69 10.62
CA ASP A 132 -3.48 10.40 10.10
C ASP A 132 -3.37 8.97 9.58
N VAL A 133 -3.85 7.99 10.36
CA VAL A 133 -3.92 6.59 9.94
C VAL A 133 -4.88 6.42 8.77
N ALA A 134 -6.03 7.11 8.80
CA ALA A 134 -6.98 7.06 7.69
C ALA A 134 -6.36 7.58 6.38
N GLN A 135 -5.63 8.69 6.43
CA GLN A 135 -4.95 9.28 5.28
C GLN A 135 -3.88 8.35 4.70
N GLU A 136 -3.07 7.74 5.55
CA GLU A 136 -2.05 6.79 5.13
C GLU A 136 -2.67 5.56 4.44
N VAL A 137 -3.72 4.98 5.03
CA VAL A 137 -4.39 3.81 4.45
C VAL A 137 -5.11 4.17 3.14
N ARG A 138 -5.68 5.36 3.01
CA ARG A 138 -6.24 5.86 1.72
C ARG A 138 -5.16 6.02 0.66
N ALA A 139 -3.98 6.50 1.02
CA ALA A 139 -2.85 6.57 0.08
C ALA A 139 -2.46 5.18 -0.43
N GLN A 140 -2.43 4.17 0.46
CA GLN A 140 -2.20 2.77 0.07
C GLN A 140 -3.33 2.24 -0.84
N ALA A 141 -4.58 2.58 -0.55
CA ALA A 141 -5.72 2.21 -1.38
C ALA A 141 -5.62 2.81 -2.80
N ALA A 142 -5.20 4.07 -2.91
CA ALA A 142 -4.98 4.73 -4.20
C ALA A 142 -3.91 4.01 -5.04
N ILE A 143 -2.78 3.65 -4.42
CA ILE A 143 -1.72 2.87 -5.09
C ILE A 143 -2.26 1.52 -5.58
N ALA A 144 -3.05 0.82 -4.76
CA ALA A 144 -3.64 -0.47 -5.14
C ALA A 144 -4.62 -0.32 -6.32
N ARG A 145 -5.39 0.77 -6.39
CA ARG A 145 -6.25 1.05 -7.56
C ARG A 145 -5.45 1.31 -8.83
N GLU A 146 -4.41 2.13 -8.74
CA GLU A 146 -3.54 2.41 -9.89
C GLU A 146 -2.92 1.12 -10.45
N GLN A 147 -2.46 0.23 -9.56
CA GLN A 147 -1.96 -1.09 -9.95
C GLN A 147 -3.04 -1.96 -10.59
N ALA A 148 -4.30 -1.85 -10.15
CA ALA A 148 -5.41 -2.56 -10.77
C ALA A 148 -5.65 -2.12 -12.21
N VAL A 149 -5.66 -0.80 -12.44
CA VAL A 149 -5.81 -0.19 -13.77
C VAL A 149 -4.68 -0.62 -14.68
N HIS A 150 -3.43 -0.49 -14.22
CA HIS A 150 -2.27 -0.90 -15.00
C HIS A 150 -2.33 -2.38 -15.38
N ALA A 151 -2.79 -3.26 -14.48
CA ALA A 151 -2.91 -4.68 -14.77
C ALA A 151 -4.02 -4.97 -15.80
N TRP A 152 -5.15 -4.26 -15.78
CA TRP A 152 -6.17 -4.40 -16.82
C TRP A 152 -5.72 -3.84 -18.17
N ASP A 153 -5.05 -2.69 -18.19
CA ASP A 153 -4.51 -2.10 -19.42
C ASP A 153 -3.47 -3.04 -20.05
N GLU A 154 -2.61 -3.65 -19.24
CA GLU A 154 -1.65 -4.66 -19.70
C GLU A 154 -2.34 -5.94 -20.19
N ALA A 155 -3.43 -6.37 -19.56
CA ALA A 155 -4.21 -7.51 -20.01
C ALA A 155 -4.83 -7.25 -21.39
N ILE A 156 -5.40 -6.06 -21.61
CA ILE A 156 -5.98 -5.63 -22.89
C ILE A 156 -4.89 -5.50 -23.96
N ARG A 157 -3.70 -5.01 -23.59
CA ARG A 157 -2.55 -4.92 -24.52
C ARG A 157 -2.09 -6.30 -25.00
N LEU A 158 -2.16 -7.32 -24.14
CA LEU A 158 -1.76 -8.69 -24.44
C LEU A 158 -2.83 -9.47 -25.22
N ASP A 159 -4.11 -9.23 -24.90
CA ASP A 159 -5.27 -9.83 -25.56
C ASP A 159 -6.40 -8.80 -25.64
N ASP A 160 -6.50 -8.15 -26.80
CA ASP A 160 -7.48 -7.09 -27.08
C ASP A 160 -8.91 -7.61 -27.13
N HIS A 161 -9.09 -8.93 -27.23
CA HIS A 161 -10.39 -9.61 -27.22
C HIS A 161 -10.78 -10.12 -25.83
N LEU A 162 -10.01 -9.80 -24.77
CA LEU A 162 -10.34 -10.22 -23.41
C LEU A 162 -11.47 -9.36 -22.82
N GLY A 163 -12.72 -9.68 -23.19
CA GLY A 163 -13.92 -8.94 -22.76
C GLY A 163 -14.03 -8.75 -21.24
N ALA A 164 -13.54 -9.70 -20.44
CA ALA A 164 -13.52 -9.56 -18.98
C ALA A 164 -12.65 -8.40 -18.49
N ALA A 165 -11.47 -8.19 -19.10
CA ALA A 165 -10.57 -7.09 -18.72
C ALA A 165 -11.13 -5.74 -19.16
N LEU A 166 -11.68 -5.67 -20.38
CA LEU A 166 -12.39 -4.50 -20.90
C LEU A 166 -13.56 -4.10 -19.99
N ASN A 167 -14.40 -5.06 -19.60
CA ASN A 167 -15.53 -4.79 -18.71
C ASN A 167 -15.09 -4.31 -17.32
N ASN A 168 -14.04 -4.90 -16.74
CA ASN A 168 -13.49 -4.47 -15.46
C ASN A 168 -12.93 -3.03 -15.55
N ARG A 169 -12.19 -2.73 -16.62
CA ARG A 169 -11.64 -1.40 -16.89
C ARG A 169 -12.73 -0.36 -17.07
N ALA A 170 -13.76 -0.68 -17.85
CA ALA A 170 -14.92 0.17 -18.09
C ALA A 170 -15.68 0.48 -16.79
N PHE A 171 -15.92 -0.55 -15.97
CA PHE A 171 -16.53 -0.39 -14.65
C PHE A 171 -15.74 0.59 -13.77
N TYR A 172 -14.42 0.42 -13.71
CA TYR A 172 -13.54 1.31 -12.96
C TYR A 172 -13.61 2.76 -13.46
N SER A 173 -13.46 2.98 -14.77
CA SER A 173 -13.49 4.34 -15.33
C SER A 173 -14.81 5.04 -15.08
N ARG A 174 -15.94 4.31 -15.16
CA ARG A 174 -17.25 4.88 -14.86
C ARG A 174 -17.33 5.42 -13.43
N GLN A 175 -16.64 4.80 -12.49
CA GLN A 175 -16.66 5.18 -11.08
C GLN A 175 -15.62 6.25 -10.72
N PHE A 176 -14.43 6.19 -11.31
CA PHE A 176 -13.27 6.99 -10.86
C PHE A 176 -12.68 7.92 -11.93
N GLN A 177 -13.06 7.77 -13.20
CA GLN A 177 -12.54 8.57 -14.34
C GLN A 177 -13.69 9.01 -15.26
N PRO A 178 -14.49 10.00 -14.86
CA PRO A 178 -15.67 10.42 -15.62
C PRO A 178 -15.33 10.97 -17.02
N ASP A 179 -14.10 11.46 -17.23
CA ASP A 179 -13.62 11.96 -18.52
C ASP A 179 -13.13 10.85 -19.47
N TRP A 180 -13.05 9.60 -19.01
CA TRP A 180 -12.65 8.45 -19.82
C TRP A 180 -13.85 7.87 -20.57
N ASP A 181 -13.66 7.52 -21.85
CA ASP A 181 -14.72 6.93 -22.70
C ASP A 181 -14.96 5.44 -22.36
N TRP A 182 -15.53 5.20 -21.19
CA TRP A 182 -15.86 3.86 -20.71
C TRP A 182 -16.92 3.16 -21.57
N GLN A 183 -17.68 3.90 -22.38
CA GLN A 183 -18.71 3.34 -23.25
C GLN A 183 -18.09 2.57 -24.41
N ALA A 184 -16.99 3.08 -24.97
CA ALA A 184 -16.22 2.39 -25.99
C ALA A 184 -15.69 1.05 -25.45
N ASP A 185 -15.04 1.05 -24.28
CA ASP A 185 -14.51 -0.17 -23.65
C ASP A 185 -15.62 -1.18 -23.34
N ALA A 186 -16.76 -0.72 -22.82
CA ALA A 186 -17.91 -1.58 -22.52
C ALA A 186 -18.58 -2.14 -23.79
N GLN A 187 -18.53 -1.41 -24.91
CA GLN A 187 -19.04 -1.90 -26.18
C GLN A 187 -18.12 -2.95 -26.77
N LEU A 188 -16.80 -2.69 -26.79
CA LEU A 188 -15.79 -3.67 -27.19
C LEU A 188 -15.92 -4.96 -26.37
N ALA A 189 -16.17 -4.85 -25.06
CA ALA A 189 -16.37 -6.01 -24.19
C ALA A 189 -17.58 -6.88 -24.54
N LYS A 190 -18.63 -6.34 -25.17
CA LYS A 190 -19.83 -7.11 -25.56
C LYS A 190 -19.64 -7.85 -26.87
N ASP A 191 -18.69 -7.40 -27.68
CA ASP A 191 -18.41 -7.98 -28.98
C ASP A 191 -17.55 -9.27 -28.87
N TYR A 192 -17.09 -9.60 -27.66
CA TYR A 192 -16.27 -10.78 -27.31
C TYR A 192 -16.87 -11.61 -26.17
#